data_AF-A0A2V5WGI9-F1
#
_entry.id   AF-A0A2V5WGI9-F1
#
_cell.length_a   1.000
_cell.length_b   1.000
_cell.length_c   1.000
_cell.angle_alpha   90.00
_cell.angle_beta   90.00
_cell.angle_gamma   90.00
#
_symmetry.space_group_name_H-M   'P 1'
#
loop_
_entity.id
_entity.type
_entity.pdbx_description
1 polymer ?
#
loop_
_entity_poly.entity_id
_entity_poly.type
_entity_poly.pdbx_seq_one_letter_code
_entity_poly.pdbx_strand_id
1 'polypeptide(L)'
;MRMASCRANIRWPYCPFWSLRLRGEVLEIGTYMGHTTRQMAENLGTAIIHTVDLPQNFSVERDPEQNFPKEDVDLIARRVVGREFNGHPCASRIKQHFADTASWDFHEARSADVFFIDGTHTYEYCKNDSEKRFELCGGRGMFLWHDCNET
;
A
#
# COMPACT_ATOMS: atom_id res chain seq x y z
N MET A 1 19.87 -14.65 36.83
CA MET A 1 20.76 -13.47 36.84
C MET A 1 21.08 -13.12 35.39
N ARG A 2 21.03 -11.83 35.04
CA ARG A 2 20.74 -11.28 33.70
C ARG A 2 21.66 -11.77 32.58
N MET A 3 21.07 -12.21 31.46
CA MET A 3 21.72 -12.25 30.14
C MET A 3 21.86 -10.81 29.62
N ALA A 4 23.07 -10.43 29.25
CA ALA A 4 23.35 -9.15 28.59
C ALA A 4 22.86 -9.22 27.14
N SER A 5 21.94 -8.32 26.79
CA SER A 5 21.51 -8.02 25.44
C SER A 5 22.64 -7.31 24.69
N CYS A 6 23.20 -7.95 23.66
CA CYS A 6 24.01 -7.25 22.67
C CYS A 6 23.07 -6.52 21.70
N ARG A 7 22.75 -5.26 21.99
CA ARG A 7 22.31 -4.32 20.94
C ARG A 7 23.56 -3.77 20.29
N ALA A 8 23.87 -4.23 19.08
CA ALA A 8 24.89 -3.60 18.26
C ALA A 8 24.42 -2.18 17.89
N ASN A 9 24.98 -1.20 18.60
CA ASN A 9 24.69 0.21 18.41
C ASN A 9 25.74 0.76 17.43
N ILE A 10 25.60 0.42 16.15
CA ILE A 10 26.45 0.98 15.09
C ILE A 10 25.87 2.35 14.73
N ARG A 11 26.45 3.42 15.29
CA ARG A 11 26.22 4.80 14.85
C ARG A 11 27.22 5.14 13.75
N TRP A 12 26.75 5.23 12.50
CA TRP A 12 27.50 5.88 11.42
C TRP A 12 27.36 7.40 11.57
N PRO A 13 28.46 8.16 11.72
CA PRO A 13 28.37 9.52 12.23
C PRO A 13 28.00 10.61 11.20
N TYR A 14 27.92 10.35 9.90
CA TYR A 14 27.61 11.41 8.92
C TYR A 14 26.86 10.87 7.70
N CYS A 15 25.54 10.82 7.78
CA CYS A 15 24.69 10.72 6.61
C CYS A 15 23.37 11.43 6.92
N PRO A 16 23.15 12.68 6.46
CA PRO A 16 21.94 13.44 6.76
C PRO A 16 20.68 12.88 6.08
N PHE A 17 20.80 11.77 5.35
CA PHE A 17 19.74 11.16 4.57
C PHE A 17 18.83 10.20 5.37
N TRP A 18 19.22 9.78 6.58
CA TRP A 18 18.51 8.75 7.35
C TRP A 18 17.35 9.25 8.23
N SER A 19 16.98 10.52 8.12
CA SER A 19 15.73 11.00 8.73
C SER A 19 14.80 11.62 7.71
N LEU A 20 14.60 10.97 6.56
CA LEU A 20 13.33 11.10 5.85
C LEU A 20 12.23 10.47 6.73
N ARG A 21 11.93 11.12 7.85
CA ARG A 21 10.70 10.91 8.58
C ARG A 21 9.65 11.58 7.72
N LEU A 22 9.14 10.84 6.75
CA LEU A 22 7.97 11.25 5.99
C LEU A 22 6.88 11.58 7.03
N ARG A 23 6.53 12.87 7.10
CA ARG A 23 5.37 13.35 7.85
C ARG A 23 4.13 13.43 6.94
N GLY A 24 4.23 12.91 5.72
CA GLY A 24 3.18 12.86 4.71
C GLY A 24 2.26 11.66 4.87
N GLU A 25 1.31 11.55 3.95
CA GLU A 25 0.46 10.38 3.82
C GLU A 25 0.99 9.50 2.68
N VAL A 26 0.83 8.18 2.81
CA VAL A 26 1.14 7.23 1.74
C VAL A 26 -0.17 6.60 1.29
N LEU A 27 -0.31 6.35 0.00
CA LEU A 27 -1.35 5.48 -0.52
C LEU A 27 -0.74 4.19 -1.05
N GLU A 28 -1.23 3.07 -0.56
CA GLU A 28 -1.06 1.74 -1.12
C GLU A 28 -2.33 1.32 -1.87
N ILE A 29 -2.17 0.79 -3.08
CA ILE A 29 -3.22 0.12 -3.85
C ILE A 29 -2.88 -1.36 -3.89
N GLY A 30 -3.78 -2.19 -3.38
CA GLY A 30 -3.55 -3.61 -3.13
C GLY A 30 -3.06 -3.88 -1.71
N THR A 31 -3.98 -4.04 -0.76
CA THR A 31 -3.62 -4.34 0.63
C THR A 31 -3.23 -5.81 0.81
N TYR A 32 -3.94 -6.73 0.15
CA TYR A 32 -3.91 -8.16 0.40
C TYR A 32 -3.91 -8.46 1.92
N MET A 33 -3.07 -9.36 2.41
CA MET A 33 -2.95 -9.65 3.86
C MET A 33 -2.46 -8.44 4.68
N GLY A 34 -1.88 -7.41 4.07
CA GLY A 34 -1.42 -6.18 4.74
C GLY A 34 0.05 -6.20 5.19
N HIS A 35 0.88 -7.10 4.65
CA HIS A 35 2.30 -7.17 4.99
C HIS A 35 3.04 -5.86 4.61
N THR A 36 2.85 -5.40 3.37
CA THR A 36 3.48 -4.17 2.87
C THR A 36 2.95 -2.94 3.62
N THR A 37 1.63 -2.83 3.82
CA THR A 37 1.00 -1.79 4.64
C THR A 37 1.61 -1.70 6.03
N ARG A 38 1.78 -2.85 6.70
CA ARG A 38 2.35 -2.90 8.05
C ARG A 38 3.80 -2.47 8.05
N GLN A 39 4.60 -2.96 7.10
CA GLN A 39 6.02 -2.58 7.01
C GLN A 39 6.17 -1.08 6.77
N MET A 40 5.36 -0.49 5.89
CA MET A 40 5.32 0.96 5.70
C MET A 40 4.92 1.68 6.98
N ALA A 41 3.87 1.23 7.67
CA ALA A 41 3.44 1.84 8.91
C ALA A 41 4.56 1.80 9.97
N GLU A 42 5.23 0.66 10.19
CA GLU A 42 6.29 0.52 11.20
C GLU A 42 7.53 1.39 10.89
N ASN A 43 7.88 1.57 9.62
CA ASN A 43 9.11 2.27 9.22
C ASN A 43 8.91 3.78 8.97
N LEU A 44 7.73 4.23 8.54
CA LEU A 44 7.48 5.62 8.14
C LEU A 44 7.09 6.54 9.30
N GLY A 45 7.54 6.23 10.53
CA GLY A 45 7.41 7.10 11.69
C GLY A 45 5.96 7.50 12.00
N THR A 46 5.60 8.76 11.73
CA THR A 46 4.26 9.33 11.99
C THR A 46 3.39 9.41 10.75
N ALA A 47 3.83 8.89 9.60
CA ALA A 47 3.03 8.88 8.37
C ALA A 47 1.71 8.13 8.58
N ILE A 48 0.68 8.64 7.90
CA ILE A 48 -0.62 7.96 7.77
C ILE A 48 -0.58 7.13 6.50
N ILE A 49 -0.97 5.86 6.60
CA ILE A 49 -0.98 4.94 5.47
C ILE A 49 -2.44 4.73 5.06
N HIS A 50 -2.79 5.21 3.88
CA HIS A 50 -4.01 4.81 3.20
C HIS A 50 -3.71 3.50 2.48
N THR A 51 -4.60 2.52 2.58
CA THR A 51 -4.51 1.29 1.79
C THR A 51 -5.87 0.97 1.23
N VAL A 52 -5.94 0.60 -0.05
CA VAL A 52 -7.19 0.24 -0.72
C VAL A 52 -7.11 -1.17 -1.30
N ASP A 53 -8.15 -1.96 -1.08
CA ASP A 53 -8.33 -3.30 -1.67
C ASP A 53 -9.80 -3.50 -2.00
N LEU A 54 -10.08 -4.51 -2.81
CA LEU A 54 -11.44 -4.92 -3.11
C LEU A 54 -12.16 -5.34 -1.81
N PRO A 55 -13.47 -5.07 -1.68
CA PRO A 55 -14.27 -5.49 -0.53
C PRO A 55 -14.06 -6.97 -0.18
N GLN A 56 -13.97 -7.33 1.11
CA GLN A 56 -13.68 -8.73 1.51
C GLN A 56 -14.67 -9.76 0.96
N ASN A 57 -15.90 -9.34 0.67
CA ASN A 57 -16.96 -10.16 0.08
C ASN A 57 -16.95 -10.16 -1.46
N PHE A 58 -15.99 -9.48 -2.10
CA PHE A 58 -15.78 -9.50 -3.54
C PHE A 58 -15.36 -10.89 -3.99
N SER A 59 -15.98 -11.35 -5.07
CA SER A 59 -15.72 -12.63 -5.70
C SER A 59 -15.80 -12.46 -7.20
N VAL A 60 -14.81 -12.97 -7.93
CA VAL A 60 -14.73 -12.88 -9.39
C VAL A 60 -15.95 -13.52 -10.07
N GLU A 61 -16.54 -14.55 -9.48
CA GLU A 61 -17.77 -15.19 -9.98
C GLU A 61 -18.98 -14.24 -10.03
N ARG A 62 -19.01 -13.20 -9.19
CA ARG A 62 -20.09 -12.20 -9.14
C ARG A 62 -19.81 -11.00 -10.05
N ASP A 63 -18.62 -10.94 -10.63
CA ASP A 63 -18.19 -9.86 -11.52
C ASP A 63 -17.53 -10.45 -12.79
N PRO A 64 -18.29 -11.15 -13.64
CA PRO A 64 -17.77 -11.84 -14.82
C PRO A 64 -17.36 -10.88 -15.95
N GLU A 65 -17.69 -9.59 -15.85
CA GLU A 65 -17.27 -8.58 -16.83
C GLU A 65 -15.79 -8.21 -16.67
N GLN A 66 -15.21 -8.49 -15.50
CA GLN A 66 -13.80 -8.26 -15.20
C GLN A 66 -12.95 -9.48 -15.59
N ASN A 67 -12.18 -9.35 -16.68
CA ASN A 67 -11.20 -10.36 -17.10
C ASN A 67 -9.95 -10.30 -16.21
N PHE A 68 -10.05 -10.80 -14.99
CA PHE A 68 -8.88 -10.94 -14.12
C PHE A 68 -7.95 -12.05 -14.61
N PRO A 69 -6.62 -11.86 -14.54
CA PRO A 69 -5.65 -12.95 -14.65
C PRO A 69 -5.97 -14.06 -13.65
N LYS A 70 -5.75 -15.32 -14.03
CA LYS A 70 -6.05 -16.48 -13.16
C LYS A 70 -5.35 -16.39 -11.80
N GLU A 71 -4.12 -15.87 -11.78
CA GLU A 71 -3.32 -15.70 -10.57
C GLU A 71 -4.00 -14.72 -9.59
N ASP A 72 -4.58 -13.64 -10.11
CA ASP A 72 -5.33 -12.65 -9.31
C ASP A 72 -6.60 -13.28 -8.72
N VAL A 73 -7.30 -14.15 -9.46
CA VAL A 73 -8.48 -14.87 -8.94
C VAL A 73 -8.12 -15.72 -7.72
N ASP A 74 -7.01 -16.47 -7.79
CA ASP A 74 -6.55 -17.31 -6.68
C ASP A 74 -6.12 -16.47 -5.46
N LEU A 75 -5.49 -15.32 -5.68
CA LEU A 75 -5.13 -14.38 -4.63
C LEU A 75 -6.37 -13.78 -3.97
N ILE A 76 -7.33 -13.30 -4.78
CA ILE A 76 -8.61 -12.74 -4.33
C ILE A 76 -9.34 -13.76 -3.44
N ALA A 77 -9.40 -15.02 -3.83
CA ALA A 77 -10.10 -16.07 -3.08
C ALA A 77 -9.46 -16.37 -1.71
N ARG A 78 -8.15 -16.17 -1.56
CA ARG A 78 -7.40 -16.52 -0.34
C ARG A 78 -7.19 -15.35 0.62
N ARG A 79 -7.47 -14.12 0.19
CA ARG A 79 -7.11 -12.93 0.96
C ARG A 79 -7.93 -12.77 2.23
N VAL A 80 -7.28 -12.30 3.28
CA VAL A 80 -7.91 -11.74 4.48
C VAL A 80 -7.39 -10.33 4.62
N VAL A 81 -8.14 -9.38 4.05
CA VAL A 81 -7.60 -8.05 3.79
C VAL A 81 -7.20 -7.35 5.10
N GLY A 82 -5.93 -6.97 5.22
CA GLY A 82 -5.38 -6.24 6.38
C GLY A 82 -5.13 -7.08 7.63
N ARG A 83 -5.15 -8.41 7.52
CA ARG A 83 -4.86 -9.36 8.62
C ARG A 83 -3.62 -8.99 9.42
N GLU A 84 -2.55 -8.55 8.76
CA GLU A 84 -1.22 -8.43 9.35
C GLU A 84 -1.05 -7.22 10.26
N PHE A 85 -1.84 -6.17 10.05
CA PHE A 85 -1.85 -5.00 10.93
C PHE A 85 -3.05 -4.97 11.88
N ASN A 86 -4.06 -5.83 11.70
CA ASN A 86 -5.20 -5.88 12.60
C ASN A 86 -4.76 -6.24 14.03
N GLY A 87 -5.14 -5.40 15.00
CA GLY A 87 -4.72 -5.52 16.41
C GLY A 87 -3.28 -5.09 16.70
N HIS A 88 -2.52 -4.64 15.70
CA HIS A 88 -1.16 -4.13 15.89
C HIS A 88 -1.19 -2.63 16.30
N PRO A 89 -0.24 -2.14 17.14
CA PRO A 89 -0.21 -0.73 17.53
C PRO A 89 -0.14 0.26 16.34
N CYS A 90 0.49 -0.14 15.23
CA CYS A 90 0.58 0.69 14.03
C CYS A 90 -0.76 0.88 13.30
N ALA A 91 -1.77 0.04 13.57
CA ALA A 91 -3.10 0.13 12.93
C ALA A 91 -3.76 1.49 13.15
N SER A 92 -3.44 2.18 14.26
CA SER A 92 -3.90 3.54 14.56
C SER A 92 -3.55 4.59 13.49
N ARG A 93 -2.58 4.29 12.61
CA ARG A 93 -2.16 5.16 11.50
C ARG A 93 -2.54 4.62 10.12
N ILE A 94 -3.25 3.49 10.06
CA ILE A 94 -3.66 2.87 8.80
C ILE A 94 -5.14 3.19 8.57
N LYS A 95 -5.44 3.82 7.44
CA LYS A 95 -6.78 4.06 6.93
C LYS A 95 -7.05 3.06 5.82
N GLN A 96 -7.80 2.00 6.13
CA GLN A 96 -8.15 0.94 5.18
C GLN A 96 -9.44 1.26 4.45
N HIS A 97 -9.40 1.19 3.11
CA HIS A 97 -10.49 1.46 2.19
C HIS A 97 -10.86 0.18 1.46
N PHE A 98 -12.17 -0.07 1.31
CA PHE A 98 -12.69 -1.23 0.60
C PHE A 98 -13.44 -0.78 -0.65
N ALA A 99 -12.77 -0.78 -1.79
CA ALA A 99 -13.31 -0.26 -3.04
C ALA A 99 -12.58 -0.84 -4.26
N ASP A 100 -13.26 -0.81 -5.41
CA ASP A 100 -12.63 -0.97 -6.72
C ASP A 100 -12.03 0.37 -7.16
N THR A 101 -10.71 0.41 -7.37
CA THR A 101 -9.98 1.63 -7.76
C THR A 101 -10.36 2.17 -9.14
N ALA A 102 -11.01 1.37 -9.99
CA ALA A 102 -11.64 1.86 -11.20
C ALA A 102 -12.69 2.95 -10.91
N SER A 103 -13.39 2.84 -9.78
CA SER A 103 -14.49 3.74 -9.37
C SER A 103 -14.23 4.53 -8.08
N TRP A 104 -13.18 4.21 -7.33
CA TRP A 104 -12.92 4.80 -6.02
C TRP A 104 -12.59 6.31 -6.10
N ASP A 105 -13.07 7.07 -5.11
CA ASP A 105 -12.76 8.50 -4.98
C ASP A 105 -11.40 8.70 -4.31
N PHE A 106 -10.38 8.95 -5.13
CA PHE A 106 -9.03 9.18 -4.66
C PHE A 106 -8.87 10.46 -3.80
N HIS A 107 -9.87 11.37 -3.74
CA HIS A 107 -9.84 12.50 -2.80
C HIS A 107 -9.78 12.07 -1.33
N GLU A 108 -10.22 10.84 -1.00
CA GLU A 108 -10.11 10.27 0.34
C GLU A 108 -8.66 10.16 0.84
N ALA A 109 -7.68 10.08 -0.08
CA ALA A 109 -6.25 10.13 0.22
C ALA A 109 -5.54 11.27 -0.51
N ARG A 110 -6.19 12.43 -0.65
CA ARG A 110 -5.66 13.61 -1.38
C ARG A 110 -4.30 14.13 -0.91
N SER A 111 -3.95 13.89 0.35
CA SER A 111 -2.69 14.42 0.92
C SER A 111 -1.53 13.44 0.76
N ALA A 112 -1.77 12.29 0.13
CA ALA A 112 -0.72 11.33 -0.15
C ALA A 112 0.23 11.86 -1.22
N ASP A 113 1.54 11.75 -0.95
CA ASP A 113 2.63 12.16 -1.85
C ASP A 113 3.53 10.98 -2.24
N VAL A 114 3.30 9.81 -1.65
CA VAL A 114 3.90 8.53 -2.03
C VAL A 114 2.80 7.54 -2.39
N PHE A 115 2.94 6.90 -3.55
CA PHE A 115 2.00 5.95 -4.11
C PHE A 115 2.69 4.61 -4.32
N PHE A 116 2.22 3.56 -3.64
CA PHE A 116 2.66 2.18 -3.80
C PHE A 116 1.57 1.41 -4.55
N ILE A 117 1.82 1.02 -5.79
CA ILE A 117 0.84 0.42 -6.71
C ILE A 117 1.17 -1.06 -6.86
N ASP A 118 0.35 -1.91 -6.24
CA ASP A 118 0.48 -3.37 -6.10
C ASP A 118 -0.92 -4.02 -6.18
N GLY A 119 -1.73 -3.52 -7.10
CA GLY A 119 -3.14 -3.89 -7.27
C GLY A 119 -3.34 -5.03 -8.25
N THR A 120 -4.24 -4.83 -9.20
CA THR A 120 -4.43 -5.76 -10.32
C THR A 120 -3.30 -5.62 -11.35
N HIS A 121 -2.90 -6.75 -11.95
CA HIS A 121 -1.82 -6.81 -12.92
C HIS A 121 -2.25 -6.51 -14.37
N THR A 122 -3.35 -5.78 -14.56
CA THR A 122 -3.79 -5.30 -15.88
C THR A 122 -3.28 -3.89 -16.13
N TYR A 123 -2.86 -3.64 -17.37
CA TYR A 123 -2.33 -2.34 -17.78
C TYR A 123 -3.34 -1.21 -17.51
N GLU A 124 -4.62 -1.46 -17.74
CA GLU A 124 -5.73 -0.53 -17.60
C GLU A 124 -5.90 -0.06 -16.16
N TYR A 125 -5.81 -0.98 -15.19
CA TYR A 125 -5.85 -0.64 -13.77
C TYR A 125 -4.62 0.16 -13.36
N CYS A 126 -3.41 -0.31 -13.69
CA CYS A 126 -2.18 0.41 -13.37
C CYS A 126 -2.18 1.82 -13.98
N LYS A 127 -2.62 1.97 -15.23
CA LYS A 127 -2.74 3.26 -15.92
C LYS A 127 -3.77 4.15 -15.25
N ASN A 128 -4.98 3.66 -14.99
CA ASN A 128 -6.05 4.40 -14.30
C ASN A 128 -5.56 4.94 -12.95
N ASP A 129 -4.95 4.09 -12.15
CA ASP A 129 -4.49 4.42 -10.79
C ASP A 129 -3.34 5.45 -10.83
N SER A 130 -2.42 5.28 -11.78
CA SER A 130 -1.31 6.21 -11.98
C SER A 130 -1.79 7.57 -12.47
N GLU A 131 -2.65 7.63 -13.50
CA GLU A 131 -3.14 8.88 -14.08
C GLU A 131 -3.98 9.68 -13.10
N LYS A 132 -4.94 9.04 -12.42
CA LYS A 132 -5.79 9.72 -11.42
C LYS A 132 -4.95 10.29 -10.29
N ARG A 133 -3.93 9.55 -9.83
CA ARG A 133 -3.03 10.05 -8.78
C ARG A 133 -2.08 11.13 -9.25
N PHE A 134 -1.56 11.01 -10.47
CA PHE A 134 -0.69 12.02 -11.06
C PHE A 134 -1.42 13.36 -11.22
N GLU A 135 -2.67 13.33 -11.67
CA GLU A 135 -3.50 14.53 -11.79
C GLU A 135 -3.80 15.13 -10.40
N LEU A 136 -4.26 14.32 -9.45
CA LEU A 136 -4.66 14.79 -8.11
C LEU A 136 -3.49 15.39 -7.31
N CYS A 137 -2.27 14.85 -7.47
CA CYS A 137 -1.07 15.38 -6.82
C CYS A 137 -0.43 16.55 -7.58
N GLY A 138 -1.02 17.01 -8.69
CA GLY A 138 -0.50 18.10 -9.51
C GLY A 138 0.86 17.78 -10.13
N GLY A 139 1.07 16.51 -10.50
CA GLY A 139 2.33 16.01 -11.06
C GLY A 139 3.49 15.92 -10.06
N ARG A 140 3.21 16.01 -8.76
CA ARG A 140 4.22 15.97 -7.68
C ARG A 140 3.92 14.78 -6.77
N GLY A 141 4.67 13.70 -6.96
CA GLY A 141 4.55 12.52 -6.11
C GLY A 141 5.59 11.48 -6.47
N MET A 142 5.87 10.59 -5.53
CA MET A 142 6.74 9.43 -5.74
C MET A 142 5.86 8.21 -6.01
N PHE A 143 6.04 7.60 -7.18
CA PHE A 143 5.30 6.41 -7.60
C PHE A 143 6.22 5.20 -7.55
N LEU A 144 5.79 4.15 -6.87
CA LEU A 144 6.44 2.85 -6.78
C LEU A 144 5.44 1.83 -7.32
N TRP A 145 5.76 1.25 -8.46
CA TRP A 145 5.01 0.13 -9.01
C TRP A 145 5.71 -1.17 -8.59
N HIS A 146 4.95 -2.09 -8.01
CA HIS A 146 5.49 -3.36 -7.56
C HIS A 146 5.85 -4.25 -8.76
N ASP A 147 4.92 -4.36 -9.72
CA ASP A 147 5.06 -5.22 -10.91
C ASP A 147 5.35 -4.38 -12.16
N CYS A 148 6.63 -4.18 -12.44
CA CYS A 148 7.13 -3.58 -13.68
C CYS A 148 7.90 -4.64 -14.48
N ASN A 149 7.31 -5.15 -15.56
CA ASN A 149 8.01 -6.02 -16.49
C ASN A 149 8.66 -5.19 -17.60
N GLU A 150 9.88 -5.56 -18.00
CA GLU A 150 10.64 -4.90 -19.09
C GLU A 150 10.26 -5.37 -20.50
N THR A 151 9.24 -6.25 -20.64
CA THR A 151 8.95 -6.97 -21.88
C THR A 151 7.54 -6.76 -22.37
#